data_AF-A0A7K2VHM0-F1
#
_entry.id   AF-A0A7K2VHM0-F1
#
_cell.length_a   1.000
_cell.length_b   1.000
_cell.length_c   1.000
_cell.angle_alpha   90.00
_cell.angle_beta   90.00
_cell.angle_gamma   90.00
#
_symmetry.space_group_name_H-M   'P 1'
#
loop_
_entity.id
_entity.type
_entity.pdbx_description
1 polymer ?
#
loop_
_entity_poly.entity_id
_entity_poly.type
_entity_poly.pdbx_seq_one_letter_code
_entity_poly.pdbx_strand_id
1 'polypeptide(L)'
;MNSDNFRMPARRLAAVATAAALTAAPLFLSARPAHATGGHGHASAAVLRAGLDVSLLHRTADVPLTLSLDEVQAPGDADRTALSARLDGVDQGRPFSVLRADVASARATATDERAEGSVRLANARLHVPGLPLLSLVEVGTVTARATCAAGREPEAEANVLGAVTVLGKRTTLTAGGPTEVRVPGVGEVRLGLAEHRTTSGTAAATALRLKVSVNPLRLNVAEVTGTVTLAEASCETPVGEEETTPSEAPASSEPAAPESAAPAPEKSTEAPASRAEPQGTRSNLAETGGSSATPYIAGGALALLLLGGGAVTVARRRRG
;
A
#
# COMPACT_ATOMS: atom_id res chain seq x y z
N MET A 1 -76.11 10.54 40.57
CA MET A 1 -75.90 12.00 40.53
C MET A 1 -74.74 12.22 39.57
N ASN A 2 -75.04 12.44 38.28
CA ASN A 2 -75.14 13.76 37.62
C ASN A 2 -73.80 14.51 37.64
N SER A 3 -73.20 15.00 36.55
CA SER A 3 -73.55 15.07 35.14
C SER A 3 -72.30 15.47 34.34
N ASP A 4 -72.38 15.27 33.04
CA ASP A 4 -71.46 15.59 31.94
C ASP A 4 -70.89 17.02 31.90
N ASN A 5 -69.74 17.16 31.22
CA ASN A 5 -69.61 18.17 30.17
C ASN A 5 -68.62 17.75 29.07
N PHE A 6 -69.18 17.46 27.91
CA PHE A 6 -68.56 17.45 26.58
C PHE A 6 -68.09 18.86 26.18
N ARG A 7 -67.03 18.95 25.37
CA ARG A 7 -67.01 19.73 24.11
C ARG A 7 -65.69 19.54 23.34
N MET A 8 -65.76 18.76 22.26
CA MET A 8 -65.20 19.16 20.96
C MET A 8 -66.35 19.75 20.13
N PRO A 9 -66.10 20.67 19.17
CA PRO A 9 -66.02 20.20 17.79
C PRO A 9 -65.06 20.97 16.85
N ALA A 10 -64.43 20.18 15.99
CA ALA A 10 -64.26 20.30 14.54
C ALA A 10 -64.53 21.63 13.80
N ARG A 11 -63.66 21.86 12.79
CA ARG A 11 -63.87 22.34 11.39
C ARG A 11 -62.79 23.38 11.03
N ARG A 12 -62.24 23.50 9.82
CA ARG A 12 -62.26 22.78 8.53
C ARG A 12 -61.17 23.41 7.64
N LEU A 13 -60.50 22.58 6.84
CA LEU A 13 -60.12 22.75 5.42
C LEU A 13 -59.75 24.15 4.88
N ALA A 14 -58.54 24.29 4.31
CA ALA A 14 -58.36 24.86 2.97
C ALA A 14 -57.01 24.42 2.37
N ALA A 15 -57.06 24.01 1.11
CA ALA A 15 -55.97 23.49 0.29
C ALA A 15 -55.14 24.62 -0.33
N VAL A 16 -53.85 24.37 -0.57
CA VAL A 16 -53.16 24.83 -1.80
C VAL A 16 -52.12 23.79 -2.18
N ALA A 17 -52.38 23.07 -3.27
CA ALA A 17 -51.37 22.35 -4.03
C ALA A 17 -50.82 23.32 -5.09
N THR A 18 -49.59 23.78 -4.92
CA THR A 18 -48.84 24.47 -5.97
C THR A 18 -47.78 23.53 -6.53
N ALA A 19 -48.12 22.91 -7.66
CA ALA A 19 -47.14 22.34 -8.56
C ALA A 19 -46.37 23.50 -9.22
N ALA A 20 -45.15 23.74 -8.78
CA ALA A 20 -44.18 24.54 -9.52
C ALA A 20 -43.18 23.57 -10.16
N ALA A 21 -43.37 23.33 -11.46
CA ALA A 21 -42.38 22.69 -12.30
C ALA A 21 -41.18 23.64 -12.44
N LEU A 22 -40.19 23.48 -11.57
CA LEU A 22 -38.86 24.07 -11.76
C LEU A 22 -38.11 23.17 -12.74
N THR A 23 -37.94 23.66 -13.95
CA THR A 23 -36.93 23.19 -14.90
C THR A 23 -35.56 23.40 -14.26
N ALA A 24 -35.08 22.41 -13.51
CA ALA A 24 -33.70 22.32 -13.11
C ALA A 24 -32.88 21.99 -14.36
N ALA A 25 -32.40 23.03 -15.04
CA ALA A 25 -31.23 22.90 -15.88
C ALA A 25 -30.12 22.31 -14.99
N PRO A 26 -29.48 21.19 -15.35
CA PRO A 26 -28.26 20.82 -14.68
C PRO A 26 -27.21 21.83 -15.13
N LEU A 27 -27.06 22.91 -14.36
CA LEU A 27 -25.72 23.45 -14.18
C LEU A 27 -24.94 22.28 -13.59
N PHE A 28 -24.22 21.57 -14.47
CA PHE A 28 -23.08 20.78 -14.07
C PHE A 28 -22.09 21.76 -13.45
N LEU A 29 -22.34 22.13 -12.19
CA LEU A 29 -21.28 22.30 -11.22
C LEU A 29 -20.57 20.97 -11.25
N SER A 30 -19.58 20.88 -12.14
CA SER A 30 -18.39 20.13 -11.86
C SER A 30 -17.93 20.64 -10.50
N ALA A 31 -18.39 19.96 -9.44
CA ALA A 31 -17.62 19.83 -8.23
C ALA A 31 -16.36 19.10 -8.69
N ARG A 32 -15.46 19.88 -9.28
CA ARG A 32 -14.08 19.54 -9.47
C ARG A 32 -13.66 19.20 -8.05
N PRO A 33 -13.29 17.94 -7.74
CA PRO A 33 -12.72 17.67 -6.44
C PRO A 33 -11.64 18.72 -6.26
N ALA A 34 -11.67 19.45 -5.15
CA ALA A 34 -10.53 20.24 -4.74
C ALA A 34 -9.39 19.22 -4.60
N HIS A 35 -8.62 19.05 -5.67
CA HIS A 35 -7.35 18.36 -5.60
C HIS A 35 -6.55 19.19 -4.61
N ALA A 36 -6.35 18.64 -3.42
CA ALA A 36 -5.33 19.10 -2.51
C ALA A 36 -4.05 19.26 -3.34
N THR A 37 -3.58 20.50 -3.41
CA THR A 37 -2.35 21.00 -4.03
C THR A 37 -1.32 19.90 -4.31
N GLY A 38 -1.38 19.29 -5.50
CA GLY A 38 -0.37 18.32 -5.94
C GLY A 38 0.97 19.05 -6.10
N GLY A 39 1.96 18.65 -5.30
CA GLY A 39 3.29 19.27 -5.27
C GLY A 39 4.08 18.89 -4.01
N HIS A 40 3.39 18.64 -2.90
CA HIS A 40 4.02 18.14 -1.69
C HIS A 40 4.34 16.64 -1.82
N GLY A 41 5.53 16.24 -1.37
CA GLY A 41 5.91 14.83 -1.33
C GLY A 41 5.04 14.04 -0.35
N HIS A 42 5.14 12.72 -0.38
CA HIS A 42 4.44 11.87 0.57
C HIS A 42 5.44 11.13 1.43
N ALA A 43 5.18 11.03 2.73
CA ALA A 43 5.95 10.16 3.61
C ALA A 43 5.02 9.44 4.58
N SER A 44 5.40 8.21 4.91
CA SER A 44 4.72 7.42 5.93
C SER A 44 5.72 6.68 6.81
N ALA A 45 5.32 6.43 8.04
CA ALA A 45 6.12 5.71 9.02
C ALA A 45 5.19 4.85 9.89
N ALA A 46 5.57 3.61 10.15
CA ALA A 46 4.79 2.68 10.98
C ALA A 46 5.70 1.84 11.88
N VAL A 47 5.35 1.76 13.18
CA VAL A 47 6.11 0.96 14.16
C VAL A 47 5.87 -0.53 13.96
N LEU A 48 4.62 -0.93 13.80
CA LEU A 48 4.21 -2.32 13.57
C LEU A 48 3.12 -2.37 12.53
N ARG A 49 3.28 -3.25 11.54
CA ARG A 49 2.18 -3.77 10.73
C ARG A 49 2.14 -5.29 10.87
N ALA A 50 1.00 -5.84 11.23
CA ALA A 50 0.80 -7.27 11.30
C ALA A 50 -0.46 -7.64 10.51
N GLY A 51 -0.31 -8.63 9.64
CA GLY A 51 -1.42 -9.32 8.99
C GLY A 51 -1.27 -10.80 9.31
N LEU A 52 -2.03 -11.27 10.30
CA LEU A 52 -1.95 -12.62 10.85
C LEU A 52 -3.30 -13.30 10.73
N ASP A 53 -3.32 -14.54 10.27
CA ASP A 53 -4.49 -15.41 10.29
C ASP A 53 -4.37 -16.35 11.48
N VAL A 54 -5.39 -16.34 12.33
CA VAL A 54 -5.46 -17.21 13.51
C VAL A 54 -6.56 -18.23 13.31
N SER A 55 -6.18 -19.49 13.15
CA SER A 55 -7.12 -20.61 13.11
C SER A 55 -7.28 -21.20 14.51
N LEU A 56 -8.51 -21.18 15.01
CA LEU A 56 -8.86 -21.78 16.31
C LEU A 56 -9.05 -23.29 16.18
N LEU A 57 -9.12 -23.98 17.33
CA LEU A 57 -9.37 -25.43 17.47
C LEU A 57 -10.16 -26.05 16.31
N HIS A 58 -9.56 -27.04 15.64
CA HIS A 58 -10.14 -27.77 14.50
C HIS A 58 -10.51 -26.91 13.28
N ARG A 59 -9.90 -25.72 13.12
CA ARG A 59 -10.22 -24.75 12.05
C ARG A 59 -11.71 -24.39 12.03
N THR A 60 -12.32 -24.35 13.21
CA THR A 60 -13.75 -24.04 13.35
C THR A 60 -14.03 -22.56 13.09
N ALA A 61 -13.01 -21.71 13.24
CA ALA A 61 -13.05 -20.31 12.86
C ALA A 61 -11.64 -19.82 12.49
N ASP A 62 -11.57 -19.05 11.41
CA ASP A 62 -10.39 -18.29 11.00
C ASP A 62 -10.64 -16.82 11.31
N VAL A 63 -9.79 -16.24 12.15
CA VAL A 63 -9.89 -14.85 12.57
C VAL A 63 -8.73 -14.07 11.96
N PRO A 64 -8.98 -13.23 10.93
CA PRO A 64 -7.96 -12.35 10.40
C PRO A 64 -7.66 -11.23 11.40
N LEU A 65 -6.38 -11.06 11.73
CA LEU A 65 -5.86 -10.02 12.61
C LEU A 65 -4.98 -9.08 11.80
N THR A 66 -5.55 -7.94 11.45
CA THR A 66 -4.82 -6.82 10.87
C THR A 66 -4.61 -5.76 11.94
N LEU A 67 -3.35 -5.44 12.22
CA LEU A 67 -2.97 -4.44 13.21
C LEU A 67 -1.93 -3.50 12.62
N SER A 68 -2.18 -2.20 12.70
CA SER A 68 -1.17 -1.16 12.53
C SER A 68 -1.01 -0.37 13.83
N LEU A 69 0.23 -0.15 14.27
CA LEU A 69 0.54 0.65 15.46
C LEU A 69 1.44 1.81 15.08
N ASP A 70 1.10 2.98 15.64
CA ASP A 70 1.80 4.25 15.42
C ASP A 70 2.13 4.47 13.94
N GLU A 71 1.13 4.22 13.10
CA GLU A 71 1.17 4.54 11.68
C GLU A 71 0.82 6.01 11.50
N VAL A 72 1.72 6.76 10.88
CA VAL A 72 1.56 8.18 10.61
C VAL A 72 1.82 8.48 9.13
N GLN A 73 1.07 9.44 8.61
CA GLN A 73 1.29 10.05 7.30
C GLN A 73 1.72 11.49 7.48
N ALA A 74 2.56 11.98 6.56
CA ALA A 74 3.06 13.35 6.62
C ALA A 74 1.95 14.39 6.40
N PRO A 75 1.93 15.49 7.16
CA PRO A 75 2.71 15.72 8.38
C PRO A 75 2.11 14.95 9.58
N GLY A 76 2.95 14.21 10.31
CA GLY A 76 2.50 13.48 11.49
C GLY A 76 3.63 12.86 12.30
N ASP A 77 3.42 12.79 13.62
CA ASP A 77 4.34 12.17 14.57
C ASP A 77 3.59 11.35 15.62
N ALA A 78 4.23 10.27 16.07
CA ALA A 78 3.78 9.41 17.14
C ALA A 78 5.00 9.01 17.98
N ASP A 79 5.16 9.68 19.12
CA ASP A 79 6.28 9.47 20.05
C ASP A 79 5.76 8.88 21.38
N ARG A 80 6.13 7.63 21.67
CA ARG A 80 5.70 6.89 22.85
C ARG A 80 6.89 6.39 23.66
N THR A 81 6.90 6.77 24.93
CA THR A 81 7.68 6.10 25.97
C THR A 81 6.80 4.99 26.56
N ALA A 82 7.24 3.74 26.48
CA ALA A 82 6.48 2.55 26.86
C ALA A 82 5.20 2.31 26.02
N LEU A 83 5.37 1.88 24.77
CA LEU A 83 4.25 1.46 23.92
C LEU A 83 3.74 0.08 24.37
N SER A 84 2.41 -0.03 24.58
CA SER A 84 1.75 -1.33 24.78
C SER A 84 0.47 -1.40 23.97
N ALA A 85 0.38 -2.38 23.07
CA ALA A 85 -0.85 -2.72 22.36
C ALA A 85 -1.49 -3.96 22.98
N ARG A 86 -2.80 -3.91 23.21
CA ARG A 86 -3.60 -5.04 23.70
C ARG A 86 -4.71 -5.33 22.70
N LEU A 87 -4.97 -6.61 22.48
CA LEU A 87 -6.16 -7.06 21.76
C LEU A 87 -7.04 -7.84 22.72
N ASP A 88 -8.32 -7.48 22.73
CA ASP A 88 -9.34 -8.17 23.50
C ASP A 88 -10.01 -9.24 22.63
N GLY A 89 -10.37 -10.38 23.23
CA GLY A 89 -11.27 -11.34 22.59
C GLY A 89 -10.65 -12.48 21.77
N VAL A 90 -9.33 -12.51 21.53
CA VAL A 90 -8.70 -13.56 20.69
C VAL A 90 -7.99 -14.68 21.50
N ASP A 91 -7.81 -14.51 22.82
CA ASP A 91 -7.36 -15.55 23.74
C ASP A 91 -8.45 -15.90 24.76
N GLN A 92 -9.51 -16.59 24.31
CA GLN A 92 -10.60 -17.02 25.20
C GLN A 92 -11.25 -15.85 25.97
N GLY A 93 -11.30 -14.65 25.37
CA GLY A 93 -11.83 -13.44 26.00
C GLY A 93 -10.84 -12.68 26.90
N ARG A 94 -9.61 -13.15 27.09
CA ARG A 94 -8.60 -12.44 27.89
C ARG A 94 -7.84 -11.41 27.03
N PRO A 95 -7.51 -10.24 27.60
CA PRO A 95 -6.62 -9.30 26.96
C PRO A 95 -5.22 -9.90 26.86
N PHE A 96 -4.61 -9.84 25.68
CA PHE A 96 -3.19 -10.18 25.50
C PHE A 96 -2.43 -9.00 24.89
N SER A 97 -1.16 -8.84 25.29
CA SER A 97 -0.33 -7.75 24.80
C SER A 97 0.44 -8.20 23.56
N VAL A 98 0.18 -7.56 22.42
CA VAL A 98 0.82 -7.89 21.14
C VAL A 98 2.23 -7.35 21.11
N LEU A 99 2.39 -6.04 21.28
CA LEU A 99 3.68 -5.36 21.26
C LEU A 99 3.90 -4.63 22.58
N ARG A 100 5.10 -4.80 23.14
CA ARG A 100 5.64 -3.95 24.20
C ARG A 100 6.98 -3.41 23.77
N ALA A 101 7.22 -2.11 23.90
CA ALA A 101 8.50 -1.48 23.60
C ALA A 101 8.76 -0.32 24.56
N ASP A 102 10.03 -0.10 24.92
CA ASP A 102 10.40 1.00 25.83
C ASP A 102 10.35 2.35 25.10
N VAL A 103 10.73 2.37 23.83
CA VAL A 103 10.63 3.54 22.95
C VAL A 103 10.03 3.09 21.63
N ALA A 104 8.99 3.80 21.19
CA ALA A 104 8.45 3.69 19.85
C ALA A 104 8.20 5.10 19.33
N SER A 105 8.92 5.48 18.28
CA SER A 105 8.75 6.76 17.59
C SER A 105 8.55 6.53 16.11
N ALA A 106 7.49 7.10 15.54
CA ALA A 106 7.26 7.17 14.10
C ALA A 106 7.03 8.64 13.73
N ARG A 107 7.70 9.10 12.67
CA ARG A 107 7.58 10.47 12.19
C ARG A 107 7.57 10.49 10.67
N ALA A 108 6.64 11.25 10.11
CA ALA A 108 6.53 11.49 8.69
C ALA A 108 6.41 13.00 8.45
N THR A 109 7.31 13.55 7.64
CA THR A 109 7.34 14.96 7.26
C THR A 109 7.37 15.07 5.74
N ALA A 110 6.66 16.04 5.19
CA ALA A 110 6.66 16.32 3.77
C ALA A 110 6.61 17.83 3.53
N THR A 111 7.50 18.29 2.66
CA THR A 111 7.58 19.64 2.12
C THR A 111 7.66 19.56 0.60
N ASP A 112 7.68 20.71 -0.07
CA ASP A 112 7.88 20.80 -1.52
C ASP A 112 9.30 20.41 -1.95
N GLU A 113 10.25 20.37 -1.01
CA GLU A 113 11.65 20.02 -1.28
C GLU A 113 12.02 18.60 -0.80
N ARG A 114 11.32 18.08 0.21
CA ARG A 114 11.71 16.84 0.88
C ARG A 114 10.52 16.11 1.53
N ALA A 115 10.44 14.81 1.31
CA ALA A 115 9.63 13.89 2.10
C ALA A 115 10.53 12.94 2.89
N GLU A 116 10.27 12.78 4.18
CA GLU A 116 11.03 11.90 5.06
C GLU A 116 10.10 11.12 6.00
N GLY A 117 10.26 9.80 6.00
CA GLY A 117 9.69 8.89 6.97
C GLY A 117 10.79 8.33 7.86
N SER A 118 10.58 8.29 9.17
CA SER A 118 11.53 7.68 10.11
C SER A 118 10.82 6.95 11.24
N VAL A 119 11.39 5.81 11.62
CA VAL A 119 10.93 5.00 12.75
C VAL A 119 12.11 4.58 13.60
N ARG A 120 11.93 4.62 14.92
CA ARG A 120 12.85 4.04 15.90
C ARG A 120 12.06 3.27 16.94
N LEU A 121 12.52 2.05 17.21
CA LEU A 121 11.95 1.13 18.17
C LEU A 121 13.06 0.59 19.05
N ALA A 122 12.86 0.59 20.37
CA ALA A 122 13.84 0.07 21.33
C ALA A 122 13.20 -0.90 22.33
N ASN A 123 13.93 -1.98 22.63
CA ASN A 123 13.59 -3.07 23.54
C ASN A 123 12.17 -3.61 23.28
N ALA A 124 11.88 -3.91 22.03
CA ALA A 124 10.57 -4.37 21.63
C ALA A 124 10.43 -5.89 21.76
N ARG A 125 9.26 -6.31 22.26
CA ARG A 125 8.86 -7.71 22.43
C ARG A 125 7.48 -7.89 21.81
N LEU A 126 7.41 -8.77 20.82
CA LEU A 126 6.19 -9.09 20.10
C LEU A 126 5.69 -10.48 20.49
N HIS A 127 4.42 -10.59 20.82
CA HIS A 127 3.75 -11.85 21.13
C HIS A 127 2.64 -12.12 20.12
N VAL A 128 2.38 -13.40 19.90
CA VAL A 128 1.27 -13.89 19.08
C VAL A 128 0.37 -14.81 19.91
N PRO A 129 -0.92 -14.93 19.55
CA PRO A 129 -1.82 -15.89 20.18
C PRO A 129 -1.24 -17.31 20.17
N GLY A 130 -1.53 -18.09 21.22
CA GLY A 130 -1.07 -19.48 21.34
C GLY A 130 0.36 -19.68 21.88
N LEU A 131 1.14 -18.61 22.05
CA LEU A 131 2.50 -18.66 22.63
C LEU A 131 2.64 -17.75 23.87
N PRO A 132 2.01 -18.10 25.01
CA PRO A 132 2.02 -17.23 26.18
C PRO A 132 3.40 -17.10 26.85
N LEU A 133 4.25 -18.12 26.72
CA LEU A 133 5.56 -18.19 27.38
C LEU A 133 6.70 -17.65 26.52
N LEU A 134 6.52 -17.56 25.20
CA LEU A 134 7.56 -17.22 24.25
C LEU A 134 7.13 -16.02 23.42
N SER A 135 7.96 -14.98 23.40
CA SER A 135 7.81 -13.91 22.41
C SER A 135 8.15 -14.45 21.02
N LEU A 136 7.37 -14.05 20.02
CA LEU A 136 7.65 -14.33 18.62
C LEU A 136 9.02 -13.77 18.25
N VAL A 137 9.23 -12.50 18.60
CA VAL A 137 10.51 -11.82 18.44
C VAL A 137 10.77 -10.84 19.57
N GLU A 138 12.04 -10.73 19.97
CA GLU A 138 12.57 -9.67 20.82
C GLU A 138 13.71 -8.97 20.08
N VAL A 139 13.70 -7.64 20.09
CA VAL A 139 14.69 -6.81 19.38
C VAL A 139 15.24 -5.71 20.28
N GLY A 140 16.54 -5.45 20.15
CA GLY A 140 17.25 -4.40 20.89
C GLY A 140 16.92 -3.00 20.39
N THR A 141 17.54 -2.55 19.32
CA THR A 141 17.19 -1.27 18.67
C THR A 141 16.99 -1.48 17.19
N VAL A 142 15.90 -0.93 16.66
CA VAL A 142 15.52 -1.08 15.27
C VAL A 142 15.18 0.29 14.71
N THR A 143 15.74 0.64 13.57
CA THR A 143 15.50 1.92 12.91
C THR A 143 15.24 1.73 11.43
N ALA A 144 14.29 2.48 10.88
CA ALA A 144 14.05 2.58 9.45
C ALA A 144 13.92 4.05 9.08
N ARG A 145 14.52 4.47 7.96
CA ARG A 145 14.45 5.82 7.44
C ARG A 145 14.35 5.78 5.93
N ALA A 146 13.45 6.59 5.38
CA ALA A 146 13.30 6.78 3.94
C ALA A 146 13.27 8.30 3.67
N THR A 147 14.13 8.76 2.78
CA THR A 147 14.29 10.16 2.42
C THR A 147 14.18 10.35 0.92
N CYS A 148 13.31 11.26 0.50
CA CYS A 148 13.08 11.60 -0.89
C CYS A 148 13.19 13.12 -1.01
N ALA A 149 14.24 13.62 -1.65
CA ALA A 149 14.44 15.05 -1.86
C ALA A 149 14.30 15.39 -3.35
N ALA A 150 13.71 16.54 -3.65
CA ALA A 150 13.58 17.03 -5.03
C ALA A 150 14.97 17.08 -5.70
N GLY A 151 15.07 16.51 -6.91
CA GLY A 151 16.31 16.49 -7.69
C GLY A 151 17.44 15.62 -7.14
N ARG A 152 17.20 14.77 -6.13
CA ARG A 152 18.18 13.81 -5.61
C ARG A 152 17.67 12.38 -5.72
N GLU A 153 18.59 11.43 -5.74
CA GLU A 153 18.24 10.01 -5.68
C GLU A 153 17.61 9.67 -4.31
N PRO A 154 16.49 8.93 -4.27
CA PRO A 154 15.87 8.53 -3.02
C PRO A 154 16.76 7.60 -2.18
N GLU A 155 16.81 7.84 -0.87
CA GLU A 155 17.64 7.09 0.07
C GLU A 155 16.78 6.30 1.05
N ALA A 156 17.11 5.02 1.26
CA ALA A 156 16.46 4.14 2.23
C ALA A 156 17.50 3.43 3.09
N GLU A 157 17.36 3.57 4.41
CA GLU A 157 18.24 2.97 5.39
C GLU A 157 17.44 2.22 6.44
N ALA A 158 17.92 1.03 6.80
CA ALA A 158 17.27 0.18 7.79
C ALA A 158 18.33 -0.56 8.60
N ASN A 159 18.24 -0.49 9.93
CA ASN A 159 19.23 -1.08 10.83
C ASN A 159 18.57 -1.84 11.96
N VAL A 160 19.14 -3.00 12.28
CA VAL A 160 18.79 -3.80 13.46
C VAL A 160 20.05 -3.91 14.31
N LEU A 161 20.08 -3.15 15.41
CA LEU A 161 21.22 -3.06 16.31
C LEU A 161 20.99 -3.95 17.54
N GLY A 162 21.95 -4.83 17.78
CA GLY A 162 21.92 -5.77 18.90
C GLY A 162 21.45 -7.17 18.51
N ALA A 163 21.21 -8.01 19.51
CA ALA A 163 20.73 -9.36 19.28
C ALA A 163 19.23 -9.40 19.03
N VAL A 164 18.82 -10.36 18.22
CA VAL A 164 17.43 -10.70 18.00
C VAL A 164 17.17 -12.07 18.63
N THR A 165 16.11 -12.18 19.41
CA THR A 165 15.65 -13.45 19.95
C THR A 165 14.36 -13.82 19.22
N VAL A 166 14.28 -15.02 18.68
CA VAL A 166 13.11 -15.50 17.92
C VAL A 166 12.62 -16.77 18.57
N LEU A 167 11.36 -16.80 19.02
CA LEU A 167 10.78 -17.95 19.72
C LEU A 167 11.66 -18.44 20.90
N GLY A 168 12.27 -17.50 21.64
CA GLY A 168 13.18 -17.78 22.75
C GLY A 168 14.61 -18.19 22.36
N LYS A 169 14.94 -18.31 21.06
CA LYS A 169 16.31 -18.59 20.60
C LYS A 169 17.02 -17.32 20.16
N ARG A 170 18.16 -17.01 20.78
CA ARG A 170 19.03 -15.90 20.34
C ARG A 170 19.65 -16.25 18.99
N THR A 171 19.45 -15.38 17.99
CA THR A 171 20.02 -15.54 16.65
C THR A 171 21.06 -14.46 16.37
N THR A 172 22.16 -14.86 15.74
CA THR A 172 23.13 -13.92 15.17
C THR A 172 22.66 -13.55 13.78
N LEU A 173 22.35 -12.27 13.59
CA LEU A 173 21.94 -11.75 12.29
C LEU A 173 23.14 -11.80 11.35
N THR A 174 22.98 -12.45 10.19
CA THR A 174 23.96 -12.40 9.10
C THR A 174 23.52 -11.33 8.12
N ALA A 175 24.40 -10.37 7.85
CA ALA A 175 24.17 -9.37 6.83
C ALA A 175 24.19 -10.07 5.46
N GLY A 176 23.03 -10.23 4.80
CA GLY A 176 22.98 -10.68 3.41
C GLY A 176 21.98 -11.78 3.06
N GLY A 177 21.14 -12.28 3.97
CA GLY A 177 20.14 -13.27 3.60
C GLY A 177 19.02 -13.50 4.61
N PRO A 178 17.90 -14.10 4.18
CA PRO A 178 16.82 -14.43 5.09
C PRO A 178 17.30 -15.44 6.12
N THR A 179 17.12 -15.14 7.40
CA THR A 179 17.44 -16.08 8.49
C THR A 179 16.20 -16.90 8.80
N GLU A 180 16.29 -18.23 8.78
CA GLU A 180 15.19 -19.12 9.15
C GLU A 180 15.44 -19.73 10.53
N VAL A 181 14.49 -19.53 11.45
CA VAL A 181 14.55 -20.07 12.81
C VAL A 181 13.44 -21.11 12.97
N ARG A 182 13.83 -22.37 13.14
CA ARG A 182 12.91 -23.46 13.44
C ARG A 182 13.00 -23.86 14.92
N VAL A 183 11.85 -23.95 15.58
CA VAL A 183 11.73 -24.43 16.95
C VAL A 183 10.83 -25.67 16.98
N PRO A 184 11.37 -26.86 17.32
CA PRO A 184 10.58 -28.09 17.42
C PRO A 184 9.37 -27.91 18.33
N GLY A 185 8.21 -28.39 17.88
CA GLY A 185 6.96 -28.32 18.64
C GLY A 185 6.32 -26.93 18.72
N VAL A 186 6.90 -25.89 18.10
CA VAL A 186 6.37 -24.51 18.11
C VAL A 186 6.07 -24.04 16.70
N GLY A 187 7.08 -24.01 15.82
CA GLY A 187 6.91 -23.48 14.46
C GLY A 187 8.20 -22.97 13.84
N GLU A 188 8.02 -22.14 12.82
CA GLU A 188 9.08 -21.54 12.03
C GLU A 188 8.85 -20.04 11.78
N VAL A 189 9.94 -19.30 11.77
CA VAL A 189 9.95 -17.87 11.48
C VAL A 189 11.07 -17.58 10.49
N ARG A 190 10.74 -16.91 9.39
CA ARG A 190 11.73 -16.39 8.44
C ARG A 190 11.88 -14.89 8.65
N LEU A 191 13.12 -14.43 8.78
CA LEU A 191 13.47 -13.04 9.03
C LEU A 191 14.10 -12.42 7.78
N GLY A 192 13.44 -11.43 7.20
CA GLY A 192 14.03 -10.46 6.27
C GLY A 192 14.58 -9.28 7.05
N LEU A 193 15.85 -8.93 6.81
CA LEU A 193 16.62 -7.95 7.57
C LEU A 193 16.98 -6.78 6.68
N ALA A 194 16.79 -5.56 7.19
CA ALA A 194 17.25 -4.32 6.55
C ALA A 194 16.89 -4.24 5.05
N GLU A 195 15.66 -4.62 4.72
CA GLU A 195 15.16 -4.55 3.35
C GLU A 195 14.99 -3.08 2.95
N HIS A 196 15.47 -2.73 1.78
CA HIS A 196 15.29 -1.40 1.19
C HIS A 196 14.91 -1.54 -0.27
N ARG A 197 14.10 -0.60 -0.76
CA ARG A 197 13.74 -0.47 -2.16
C ARG A 197 13.79 1.00 -2.52
N THR A 198 14.50 1.33 -3.57
CA THR A 198 14.57 2.69 -4.12
C THR A 198 14.19 2.65 -5.59
N THR A 199 13.55 3.71 -6.05
CA THR A 199 13.26 3.97 -7.46
C THR A 199 13.71 5.40 -7.78
N SER A 200 13.37 5.91 -8.97
CA SER A 200 13.65 7.31 -9.31
C SER A 200 12.93 8.32 -8.41
N GLY A 201 11.78 7.96 -7.83
CA GLY A 201 10.93 8.89 -7.08
C GLY A 201 10.49 8.40 -5.71
N THR A 202 10.75 7.14 -5.35
CA THR A 202 10.30 6.57 -4.07
C THR A 202 11.41 5.82 -3.36
N ALA A 203 11.36 5.84 -2.03
CA ALA A 203 12.19 4.99 -1.19
C ALA A 203 11.33 4.30 -0.12
N ALA A 204 11.65 3.05 0.19
CA ALA A 204 11.04 2.31 1.27
C ALA A 204 12.12 1.54 2.05
N ALA A 205 12.08 1.64 3.36
CA ALA A 205 12.98 0.98 4.28
C ALA A 205 12.18 0.15 5.27
N THR A 206 12.53 -1.13 5.41
CA THR A 206 11.94 -2.06 6.38
C THR A 206 13.05 -2.70 7.18
N ALA A 207 13.07 -2.44 8.49
CA ALA A 207 14.14 -2.96 9.32
C ALA A 207 14.01 -4.46 9.61
N LEU A 208 12.79 -4.93 9.90
CA LEU A 208 12.54 -6.34 10.11
C LEU A 208 11.20 -6.79 9.52
N ARG A 209 11.24 -7.77 8.62
CA ARG A 209 10.07 -8.45 8.08
C ARG A 209 10.08 -9.90 8.53
N LEU A 210 8.99 -10.37 9.11
CA LEU A 210 8.84 -11.72 9.63
C LEU A 210 7.75 -12.44 8.84
N LYS A 211 8.07 -13.62 8.32
CA LYS A 211 7.06 -14.57 7.84
C LYS A 211 6.90 -15.65 8.90
N VAL A 212 5.70 -15.74 9.45
CA VAL A 212 5.39 -16.53 10.65
C VAL A 212 4.55 -17.74 10.25
N SER A 213 4.92 -18.91 10.77
CA SER A 213 4.08 -20.10 10.76
C SER A 213 4.28 -20.84 12.09
N VAL A 214 3.29 -20.73 12.98
CA VAL A 214 3.32 -21.27 14.33
C VAL A 214 2.14 -22.20 14.51
N ASN A 215 2.41 -23.44 14.92
CA ASN A 215 1.39 -24.44 15.24
C ASN A 215 1.87 -25.23 16.47
N PRO A 216 1.59 -24.73 17.68
CA PRO A 216 2.11 -25.32 18.90
C PRO A 216 1.62 -26.76 19.06
N LEU A 217 2.57 -27.67 19.33
CA LEU A 217 2.36 -29.10 19.49
C LEU A 217 1.69 -29.80 18.29
N ARG A 218 1.53 -29.11 17.14
CA ARG A 218 0.78 -29.58 15.96
C ARG A 218 -0.66 -29.98 16.28
N LEU A 219 -1.26 -29.35 17.30
CA LEU A 219 -2.60 -29.69 17.77
C LEU A 219 -3.69 -28.81 17.13
N ASN A 220 -3.34 -27.86 16.25
CA ASN A 220 -4.27 -26.94 15.57
C ASN A 220 -5.17 -26.17 16.55
N VAL A 221 -4.66 -25.87 17.75
CA VAL A 221 -5.42 -25.17 18.81
C VAL A 221 -5.35 -23.66 18.62
N ALA A 222 -4.25 -23.18 18.02
CA ALA A 222 -3.99 -21.79 17.67
C ALA A 222 -2.91 -21.76 16.58
N GLU A 223 -3.27 -22.19 15.36
CA GLU A 223 -2.38 -22.07 14.21
C GLU A 223 -2.34 -20.58 13.82
N VAL A 224 -1.14 -20.00 13.77
CA VAL A 224 -0.92 -18.60 13.40
C VAL A 224 0.00 -18.54 12.19
N THR A 225 -0.50 -17.97 11.10
CA THR A 225 0.26 -17.75 9.87
C THR A 225 0.16 -16.31 9.43
N GLY A 226 1.21 -15.77 8.81
CA GLY A 226 1.12 -14.44 8.20
C GLY A 226 2.43 -13.68 8.20
N THR A 227 2.32 -12.36 8.16
CA THR A 227 3.46 -11.45 8.07
C THR A 227 3.41 -10.38 9.13
N VAL A 228 4.59 -10.09 9.70
CA VAL A 228 4.78 -8.97 10.61
C VAL A 228 5.94 -8.11 10.14
N THR A 229 5.72 -6.81 10.09
CA THR A 229 6.71 -5.80 9.74
C THR A 229 6.95 -4.91 10.95
N LEU A 230 8.21 -4.79 11.38
CA LEU A 230 8.64 -3.91 12.45
C LEU A 230 9.53 -2.82 11.89
N ALA A 231 9.17 -1.56 12.20
CA ALA A 231 9.79 -0.34 11.69
C ALA A 231 9.84 -0.29 10.16
N GLU A 232 8.80 0.33 9.59
CA GLU A 232 8.69 0.63 8.17
C GLU A 232 8.62 2.14 7.96
N ALA A 233 9.38 2.63 6.99
CA ALA A 233 9.33 4.00 6.53
C ALA A 233 9.27 4.05 5.00
N SER A 234 8.45 4.94 4.46
CA SER A 234 8.36 5.18 3.02
C SER A 234 8.35 6.67 2.72
N CYS A 235 8.85 7.02 1.54
CA CYS A 235 8.72 8.36 0.98
C CYS A 235 8.48 8.32 -0.52
N GLU A 236 7.91 9.41 -1.01
CA GLU A 236 7.71 9.76 -2.40
C GLU A 236 8.16 11.19 -2.61
N THR A 237 8.93 11.39 -3.67
CA THR A 237 9.57 12.66 -3.99
C THR A 237 8.51 13.69 -4.36
N PRO A 238 8.56 14.90 -3.79
CA PRO A 238 7.69 15.99 -4.24
C PRO A 238 7.88 16.21 -5.74
N VAL A 239 6.78 16.44 -6.44
CA VAL A 239 6.82 16.86 -7.84
C VAL A 239 7.16 18.34 -7.84
N GLY A 240 8.45 18.65 -7.76
CA GLY A 240 8.95 19.96 -8.12
C GLY A 240 8.80 20.13 -9.62
N GLU A 241 8.34 21.29 -10.08
CA GLU A 241 8.46 21.67 -11.49
C GLU A 241 9.92 21.46 -11.87
N GLU A 242 10.17 20.46 -12.72
CA GLU A 242 11.43 20.35 -13.42
C GLU A 242 11.66 21.74 -14.02
N GLU A 243 12.75 22.41 -13.62
CA GLU A 243 13.28 23.52 -14.38
C GLU A 243 13.54 22.95 -15.77
N THR A 244 12.52 23.07 -16.61
CA THR A 244 12.64 23.09 -18.05
C THR A 244 13.49 24.31 -18.33
N THR A 245 14.80 24.17 -18.18
CA THR A 245 15.76 25.01 -18.90
C THR A 245 15.23 25.06 -20.33
N PRO A 246 14.82 26.24 -20.83
CA PRO A 246 14.33 26.34 -22.19
C PRO A 246 15.49 25.87 -23.08
N SER A 247 15.32 24.71 -23.71
CA SER A 247 16.23 24.27 -24.76
C SER A 247 16.21 25.39 -25.79
N GLU A 248 17.34 26.10 -25.85
CA GLU A 248 17.63 27.13 -26.83
C GLU A 248 17.15 26.67 -28.21
N ALA A 249 16.31 27.50 -28.83
CA ALA A 249 15.97 27.34 -30.23
C ALA A 249 17.27 27.24 -31.05
N PRO A 250 17.39 26.32 -32.02
CA PRO A 250 18.59 26.27 -32.84
C PRO A 250 18.66 27.55 -33.67
N ALA A 251 19.63 28.40 -33.33
CA ALA A 251 20.03 29.53 -34.13
C ALA A 251 20.52 29.04 -35.49
N SER A 252 20.02 29.70 -36.53
CA SER A 252 20.44 29.58 -37.93
C SER A 252 21.97 29.55 -38.04
N SER A 253 22.48 28.62 -38.84
CA SER A 253 23.86 28.66 -39.35
C SER A 253 23.86 28.09 -40.76
N GLU A 254 23.86 29.00 -41.73
CA GLU A 254 24.34 28.75 -43.08
C GLU A 254 25.80 28.29 -43.03
N PRO A 255 26.26 27.44 -43.97
CA PRO A 255 27.37 27.90 -44.78
C PRO A 255 27.39 27.40 -46.25
N ALA A 256 27.68 28.34 -47.14
CA ALA A 256 28.69 28.34 -48.20
C ALA A 256 28.88 27.11 -49.13
N ALA A 257 28.73 27.36 -50.44
CA ALA A 257 29.42 26.65 -51.53
C ALA A 257 30.94 27.05 -51.57
N PRO A 258 31.86 26.28 -52.21
CA PRO A 258 31.93 26.21 -53.68
C PRO A 258 32.43 24.88 -54.32
N GLU A 259 32.12 24.79 -55.63
CA GLU A 259 32.84 24.20 -56.79
C GLU A 259 33.64 22.88 -56.79
N SER A 260 33.31 22.08 -57.83
CA SER A 260 34.18 21.38 -58.81
C SER A 260 35.08 20.21 -58.39
N ALA A 261 34.72 19.01 -58.83
CA ALA A 261 35.46 18.25 -59.86
C ALA A 261 34.89 16.82 -60.05
N ALA A 262 34.51 16.48 -61.29
CA ALA A 262 34.43 15.09 -61.77
C ALA A 262 35.87 14.64 -62.17
N PRO A 263 36.19 13.33 -62.24
CA PRO A 263 35.67 12.46 -63.31
C PRO A 263 35.38 10.99 -62.91
N ALA A 264 34.62 10.28 -63.74
CA ALA A 264 34.51 8.82 -63.80
C ALA A 264 35.71 8.23 -64.63
N PRO A 265 35.99 6.90 -64.71
CA PRO A 265 35.06 5.91 -65.29
C PRO A 265 35.09 4.44 -64.74
N GLU A 266 33.95 3.77 -64.94
CA GLU A 266 33.72 2.37 -65.39
C GLU A 266 34.52 1.15 -64.83
N LYS A 267 33.81 0.14 -64.32
CA LYS A 267 33.49 -1.14 -65.02
C LYS A 267 32.80 -2.21 -64.14
N SER A 268 31.73 -2.78 -64.71
CA SER A 268 31.32 -4.22 -64.72
C SER A 268 30.94 -4.92 -63.40
N THR A 269 30.00 -5.86 -63.29
CA THR A 269 28.98 -6.54 -64.14
C THR A 269 28.28 -7.57 -63.21
N GLU A 270 26.96 -7.83 -63.39
CA GLU A 270 26.10 -9.01 -63.01
C GLU A 270 26.41 -9.90 -61.78
N ALA A 271 25.49 -10.53 -61.03
CA ALA A 271 24.04 -10.65 -60.89
C ALA A 271 23.81 -11.71 -59.75
N PRO A 272 22.67 -12.42 -59.65
CA PRO A 272 21.50 -12.11 -58.81
C PRO A 272 21.32 -13.08 -57.63
N ALA A 273 20.61 -12.67 -56.58
CA ALA A 273 20.11 -13.59 -55.54
C ALA A 273 18.65 -13.29 -55.17
N SER A 274 17.78 -14.11 -55.76
CA SER A 274 16.57 -14.73 -55.22
C SER A 274 15.97 -14.20 -53.91
N ARG A 275 14.82 -13.51 -54.06
CA ARG A 275 13.53 -13.72 -53.37
C ARG A 275 13.57 -14.44 -52.00
N ALA A 276 13.38 -13.66 -50.93
CA ALA A 276 12.75 -14.10 -49.69
C ALA A 276 11.70 -13.06 -49.28
N GLU A 277 10.49 -13.56 -49.01
CA GLU A 277 9.30 -12.83 -48.55
C GLU A 277 9.47 -12.21 -47.14
N PRO A 278 8.62 -11.23 -46.75
CA PRO A 278 8.95 -10.27 -45.70
C PRO A 278 8.86 -10.92 -44.32
N GLN A 279 9.98 -10.92 -43.60
CA GLN A 279 9.95 -11.19 -42.17
C GLN A 279 9.31 -10.00 -41.47
N GLY A 280 8.23 -10.32 -40.74
CA GLY A 280 7.40 -9.37 -40.03
C GLY A 280 8.22 -8.45 -39.12
N THR A 281 8.01 -7.15 -39.32
CA THR A 281 8.30 -6.10 -38.36
C THR A 281 7.63 -6.43 -37.04
N ARG A 282 8.42 -6.84 -36.04
CA ARG A 282 8.08 -6.60 -34.64
C ARG A 282 9.02 -5.54 -34.11
N SER A 283 8.61 -4.28 -34.27
CA SER A 283 9.02 -3.24 -33.32
C SER A 283 8.35 -3.54 -32.00
N ASN A 284 9.11 -4.10 -31.06
CA ASN A 284 8.71 -4.24 -29.67
C ASN A 284 8.96 -2.91 -28.97
N LEU A 285 7.94 -2.06 -28.89
CA LEU A 285 7.88 -0.95 -27.93
C LEU A 285 6.45 -0.85 -27.40
N ALA A 286 6.36 -0.78 -26.06
CA ALA A 286 5.16 -0.78 -25.20
C ALA A 286 4.49 -2.15 -24.93
N GLU A 287 5.22 -3.06 -24.29
CA GLU A 287 4.62 -4.16 -23.53
C GLU A 287 4.24 -3.63 -22.13
N THR A 288 3.14 -2.88 -22.03
CA THR A 288 2.48 -2.65 -20.74
C THR A 288 1.90 -3.99 -20.29
N GLY A 289 2.29 -4.45 -19.09
CA GLY A 289 1.96 -5.76 -18.52
C GLY A 289 0.46 -6.04 -18.38
N GLY A 290 -0.19 -6.38 -19.49
CA GLY A 290 -1.55 -6.89 -19.54
C GLY A 290 -1.54 -8.39 -19.30
N SER A 291 -1.83 -8.80 -18.06
CA SER A 291 -2.14 -10.19 -17.74
C SER A 291 -3.30 -10.69 -18.63
N SER A 292 -3.21 -11.91 -19.15
CA SER A 292 -4.24 -12.55 -19.98
C SER A 292 -5.60 -12.73 -19.29
N ALA A 293 -5.72 -12.39 -18.00
CA ALA A 293 -6.97 -12.39 -17.25
C ALA A 293 -7.80 -11.10 -17.42
N THR A 294 -7.21 -10.02 -17.94
CA THR A 294 -7.87 -8.71 -18.08
C THR A 294 -9.20 -8.73 -18.87
N PRO A 295 -9.33 -9.44 -20.02
CA PRO A 295 -10.63 -9.53 -20.72
C PRO A 295 -11.68 -10.30 -19.92
N TYR A 296 -11.28 -11.24 -19.06
CA TYR A 296 -12.20 -12.01 -18.22
C TYR A 296 -12.72 -11.18 -17.04
N ILE A 297 -11.89 -10.32 -16.45
CA ILE A 297 -12.30 -9.39 -15.38
C ILE A 297 -13.30 -8.36 -15.93
N ALA A 298 -12.97 -7.75 -17.08
CA ALA A 298 -13.85 -6.79 -17.74
C ALA A 298 -15.17 -7.44 -18.20
N GLY A 299 -15.12 -8.66 -18.73
CA GLY A 299 -16.31 -9.44 -19.10
C GLY A 299 -17.17 -9.86 -17.89
N GLY A 300 -16.56 -10.28 -16.79
CA GLY A 300 -17.25 -10.71 -15.57
C GLY A 300 -18.01 -9.57 -14.88
N ALA A 301 -17.43 -8.37 -14.85
CA ALA A 301 -18.08 -7.18 -14.28
C ALA A 301 -19.38 -6.80 -15.02
N LEU A 302 -19.39 -6.95 -16.35
CA LEU A 302 -20.54 -6.63 -17.20
C LEU A 302 -21.69 -7.63 -16.98
N ALA A 303 -21.38 -8.91 -16.80
CA ALA A 303 -22.38 -9.93 -16.48
C ALA A 303 -23.03 -9.71 -15.10
N LEU A 304 -22.24 -9.33 -14.09
CA LEU A 304 -22.75 -9.04 -12.74
C LEU A 304 -23.64 -7.79 -12.71
N LEU A 305 -23.33 -6.76 -13.50
CA LEU A 305 -24.17 -5.56 -13.62
C LEU A 305 -25.52 -5.86 -14.28
N LEU A 306 -25.55 -6.71 -15.31
CA LEU A 306 -26.80 -7.11 -15.96
C LEU A 306 -27.68 -7.95 -15.03
N LEU A 307 -27.09 -8.87 -14.25
CA LEU A 307 -27.82 -9.66 -13.26
C LEU A 307 -28.33 -8.81 -12.09
N GLY A 308 -27.50 -7.91 -11.54
CA GLY A 308 -27.89 -7.01 -10.45
C GLY A 308 -28.96 -6.00 -10.85
N GLY A 309 -28.83 -5.39 -12.04
CA GLY A 309 -29.83 -4.45 -12.57
C GLY A 309 -31.18 -5.11 -12.89
N GLY A 310 -31.17 -6.35 -13.39
CA GLY A 310 -32.37 -7.14 -13.63
C GLY A 310 -33.14 -7.48 -12.34
N ALA A 311 -32.43 -7.86 -11.27
CA ALA A 311 -33.07 -8.19 -9.99
C ALA A 311 -33.77 -6.99 -9.35
N VAL A 312 -33.16 -5.80 -9.40
CA VAL A 312 -33.72 -4.56 -8.83
C VAL A 312 -34.96 -4.10 -9.59
N THR A 313 -34.96 -4.21 -10.92
CA THR A 313 -36.11 -3.82 -11.75
C THR A 313 -37.30 -4.75 -11.56
N VAL A 314 -37.09 -6.07 -11.43
CA VAL A 314 -38.15 -7.04 -11.11
C VAL A 314 -38.71 -6.85 -9.71
N ALA A 315 -37.86 -6.56 -8.71
CA ALA A 315 -38.29 -6.28 -7.35
C ALA A 315 -39.15 -5.00 -7.25
N ARG A 316 -38.83 -3.97 -8.04
CA ARG A 316 -39.64 -2.74 -8.13
C ARG A 316 -41.01 -2.98 -8.76
N ARG A 317 -41.10 -3.86 -9.76
CA ARG A 317 -42.34 -4.18 -10.49
C ARG A 317 -43.31 -5.07 -9.71
N ARG A 318 -42.85 -5.72 -8.64
CA ARG A 318 -43.70 -6.53 -7.73
C ARG A 318 -44.25 -5.74 -6.55
N ARG A 319 -43.80 -4.49 -6.36
CA ARG A 319 -44.11 -3.66 -5.19
C ARG A 319 -44.92 -2.41 -5.53
N GLY A 320 -45.31 -2.26 -6.79
CA GLY A 320 -46.36 -1.35 -7.28
C GLY A 320 -47.44 -2.17 -7.95
#